data_AF-A0A0N8H7Y3-F1
#
_entry.id   AF-A0A0N8H7Y3-F1
#
_cell.length_a   1.000
_cell.length_b   1.000
_cell.length_c   1.000
_cell.angle_alpha   90.00
_cell.angle_beta   90.00
_cell.angle_gamma   90.00
#
_symmetry.space_group_name_H-M   'P 1'
#
loop_
_entity.id
_entity.type
_entity.pdbx_description
1 polymer ?
#
loop_
_entity_poly.entity_id
_entity_poly.type
_entity_poly.pdbx_seq_one_letter_code
_entity_poly.pdbx_strand_id
1 'polypeptide(L)'
;MHENEVAYTILQNLPVNTPFEAANNLINGTVKTVQLQICEDDTAIVELYLSRWPFDELVTRAIMLTLHNLVSILDDPESHDLFVRNCIMAQLSTRTMRLAGYMFQAAQALAWAMKKPIPMAARPYLQGWKKETVEKNLPLEFVLPHQEETRSFWLLMLRPVRQELRASSAFYSKDGLCRSYGRY
;
A
#
# COMPACT_ATOMS: atom_id res chain seq x y z
N MET A 1 1.96 17.23 4.51
CA MET A 1 1.36 15.88 4.55
C MET A 1 2.27 14.86 3.86
N HIS A 2 3.58 14.86 4.15
CA HIS A 2 4.55 13.90 3.56
C HIS A 2 5.33 13.12 4.63
N GLU A 3 5.51 13.67 5.83
CA GLU A 3 6.20 13.00 6.94
C GLU A 3 5.44 11.76 7.44
N ASN A 4 4.11 11.69 7.25
CA ASN A 4 3.28 10.55 7.68
C ASN A 4 3.19 9.41 6.66
N GLU A 5 3.41 9.62 5.36
CA GLU A 5 3.26 8.54 4.37
C GLU A 5 4.35 7.47 4.50
N VAL A 6 5.58 7.89 4.82
CA VAL A 6 6.71 6.97 5.06
C VAL A 6 6.46 6.16 6.34
N ALA A 7 6.06 6.84 7.42
CA ALA A 7 5.71 6.18 8.67
C ALA A 7 4.56 5.18 8.47
N TYR A 8 3.52 5.57 7.73
CA TYR A 8 2.38 4.72 7.39
C TYR A 8 2.78 3.49 6.58
N THR A 9 3.64 3.66 5.56
CA THR A 9 4.14 2.55 4.75
C THR A 9 4.95 1.56 5.60
N ILE A 10 5.74 2.07 6.55
CA ILE A 10 6.49 1.22 7.49
C ILE A 10 5.51 0.49 8.43
N LEU A 11 4.52 1.19 8.99
CA LEU A 11 3.53 0.63 9.92
C LEU A 11 2.71 -0.51 9.29
N GLN A 12 2.35 -0.41 8.02
CA GLN A 12 1.62 -1.48 7.29
C GLN A 12 2.38 -2.81 7.24
N ASN A 13 3.72 -2.78 7.32
CA ASN A 13 4.56 -3.97 7.26
C ASN A 13 4.90 -4.55 8.64
N LEU A 14 4.52 -3.86 9.71
CA LEU A 14 4.80 -4.31 11.07
C LEU A 14 3.65 -5.20 11.60
N PRO A 15 3.96 -6.21 12.42
CA PRO A 15 2.93 -6.96 13.14
C PRO A 15 2.03 -6.03 13.95
N VAL A 16 0.71 -6.28 13.92
CA VAL A 16 -0.29 -5.42 14.57
C VAL A 16 -0.07 -5.25 16.09
N ASN A 17 0.53 -6.26 16.74
CA ASN A 17 0.82 -6.23 18.18
C ASN A 17 2.18 -5.60 18.52
N THR A 18 2.94 -5.12 17.53
CA THR A 18 4.21 -4.45 17.77
C THR A 18 3.96 -3.19 18.58
N PRO A 19 4.64 -2.99 19.73
CA PRO A 19 4.58 -1.76 20.49
C PRO A 19 5.02 -0.59 19.60
N PHE A 20 4.21 0.44 19.53
CA PHE A 20 4.50 1.63 18.76
C PHE A 20 3.95 2.85 19.50
N GLU A 21 4.86 3.57 20.15
CA GLU A 21 4.56 4.85 20.77
C GLU A 21 4.49 5.92 19.68
N ALA A 22 3.30 6.11 19.10
CA ALA A 22 3.05 7.21 18.18
C ALA A 22 3.00 8.54 18.96
N ALA A 23 3.32 9.64 18.25
CA ALA A 23 3.41 11.03 18.72
C ALA A 23 2.15 11.62 19.41
N ASN A 24 1.08 10.84 19.60
CA ASN A 24 -0.21 11.28 20.13
C ASN A 24 -0.42 10.92 21.62
N ASN A 25 0.64 10.70 22.40
CA ASN A 25 0.57 10.34 23.82
C ASN A 25 -0.24 9.07 24.13
N LEU A 26 -0.36 8.13 23.17
CA LEU A 26 -0.92 6.80 23.46
C LEU A 26 0.06 6.01 24.32
N ILE A 27 -0.18 6.02 25.63
CA ILE A 27 0.54 5.17 26.58
C ILE A 27 0.26 3.71 26.20
N ASN A 28 1.30 2.94 25.87
CA ASN A 28 1.23 1.55 25.42
C ASN A 28 0.51 1.32 24.07
N GLY A 29 0.57 2.30 23.15
CA GLY A 29 0.07 2.13 21.78
C GLY A 29 0.72 0.95 21.04
N THR A 30 -0.07 0.27 20.21
CA THR A 30 0.43 -0.75 19.27
C THR A 30 0.24 -0.27 17.82
N VAL A 31 0.93 -0.90 16.88
CA VAL A 31 0.71 -0.66 15.44
C VAL A 31 -0.79 -0.76 15.09
N LYS A 32 -1.51 -1.72 15.69
CA LYS A 32 -2.97 -1.86 15.54
C LYS A 32 -3.73 -0.58 15.91
N THR A 33 -3.44 -0.01 17.08
CA THR A 33 -4.15 1.19 17.56
C THR A 33 -3.91 2.39 16.66
N VAL A 34 -2.69 2.53 16.13
CA VAL A 34 -2.34 3.60 15.20
C VAL A 34 -3.02 3.38 13.85
N GLN A 35 -3.01 2.15 13.33
CA GLN A 35 -3.70 1.82 12.09
C GLN A 35 -5.21 2.04 12.20
N LEU A 36 -5.82 1.69 13.33
CA LEU A 36 -7.24 1.91 13.57
C LEU A 36 -7.57 3.40 13.56
N GLN A 37 -6.81 4.23 14.31
CA GLN A 37 -7.00 5.69 14.31
C GLN A 37 -6.87 6.28 12.91
N ILE A 38 -5.87 5.86 12.14
CA ILE A 38 -5.70 6.36 10.77
C ILE A 38 -6.88 5.94 9.90
N CYS A 39 -7.38 4.72 10.04
CA CYS A 39 -8.56 4.28 9.30
C CYS A 39 -9.82 5.06 9.71
N GLU A 40 -9.97 5.43 10.97
CA GLU A 40 -11.05 6.31 11.45
C GLU A 40 -10.96 7.69 10.79
N ASP A 41 -9.78 8.31 10.85
CA ASP A 41 -9.51 9.64 10.28
C ASP A 41 -9.74 9.63 8.76
N ASP A 42 -9.19 8.64 8.05
CA ASP A 42 -9.35 8.48 6.60
C ASP A 42 -10.84 8.32 6.23
N THR A 43 -11.57 7.47 6.97
CA THR A 43 -13.01 7.24 6.73
C THR A 43 -13.80 8.53 6.92
N ALA A 44 -13.54 9.27 8.00
CA ALA A 44 -14.22 10.52 8.30
C ALA A 44 -13.94 11.60 7.23
N ILE A 45 -12.70 11.70 6.77
CA ILE A 45 -12.30 12.64 5.71
C ILE A 45 -13.00 12.27 4.40
N VAL A 46 -13.02 11.00 4.03
CA VAL A 46 -13.69 10.51 2.81
C VAL A 46 -15.20 10.79 2.86
N GLU A 47 -15.86 10.51 3.98
CA GLU A 47 -17.29 10.78 4.11
C GLU A 47 -17.60 12.28 4.03
N LEU A 48 -16.80 13.12 4.68
CA LEU A 48 -16.93 14.56 4.59
C LEU A 48 -16.72 15.03 3.14
N TYR A 49 -15.76 14.46 2.42
CA TYR A 49 -15.53 14.76 1.01
C TYR A 49 -16.76 14.39 0.16
N LEU A 50 -17.24 13.16 0.28
CA LEU A 50 -18.38 12.66 -0.50
C LEU A 50 -19.71 13.34 -0.16
N SER A 51 -19.80 14.01 1.00
CA SER A 51 -20.95 14.86 1.34
C SER A 51 -21.05 16.12 0.47
N ARG A 52 -19.96 16.52 -0.20
CA ARG A 52 -19.85 17.77 -0.97
C ARG A 52 -19.47 17.55 -2.43
N TRP A 53 -18.69 16.52 -2.73
CA TRP A 53 -18.09 16.29 -4.04
C TRP A 53 -18.35 14.85 -4.53
N PRO A 54 -18.40 14.64 -5.87
CA PRO A 54 -18.60 13.31 -6.43
C PRO A 54 -17.36 12.42 -6.26
N PHE A 55 -17.52 11.13 -6.59
CA PHE A 55 -16.39 10.21 -6.67
C PHE A 55 -15.41 10.61 -7.78
N ASP A 56 -14.12 10.59 -7.44
CA ASP A 56 -12.99 10.75 -8.35
C ASP A 56 -11.88 9.74 -8.01
N GLU A 57 -10.75 9.83 -8.71
CA GLU A 57 -9.63 8.89 -8.54
C GLU A 57 -8.96 9.00 -7.16
N LEU A 58 -8.90 10.19 -6.59
CA LEU A 58 -8.22 10.43 -5.31
C LEU A 58 -9.02 9.85 -4.15
N VAL A 59 -10.33 10.13 -4.09
CA VAL A 59 -11.21 9.59 -3.04
C VAL A 59 -11.37 8.08 -3.19
N THR A 60 -11.42 7.57 -4.42
CA THR A 60 -11.45 6.12 -4.68
C THR A 60 -10.16 5.46 -4.21
N ARG A 61 -9.00 6.05 -4.46
CA ARG A 61 -7.72 5.55 -3.94
C ARG A 61 -7.70 5.54 -2.42
N ALA A 62 -8.18 6.61 -1.76
CA ALA A 62 -8.23 6.69 -0.31
C ALA A 62 -9.07 5.54 0.28
N ILE A 63 -10.30 5.34 -0.22
CA ILE A 63 -11.18 4.23 0.20
C ILE A 63 -10.47 2.87 0.08
N MET A 64 -9.77 2.63 -1.04
CA MET A 64 -9.12 1.34 -1.27
C MET A 64 -7.92 1.11 -0.34
N LEU A 65 -7.13 2.15 -0.05
CA LEU A 65 -6.02 2.06 0.91
C LEU A 65 -6.54 1.79 2.32
N THR A 66 -7.58 2.49 2.74
CA THR A 66 -8.24 2.29 4.04
C THR A 66 -8.80 0.87 4.15
N LEU A 67 -9.45 0.34 3.10
CA LEU A 67 -9.92 -1.05 3.08
C LEU A 67 -8.78 -2.07 3.23
N HIS A 68 -7.67 -1.89 2.50
CA HIS A 68 -6.53 -2.80 2.60
C HIS A 68 -5.95 -2.84 4.02
N ASN A 69 -5.90 -1.70 4.70
CA ASN A 69 -5.45 -1.64 6.08
C ASN A 69 -6.44 -2.29 7.04
N LEU A 70 -7.73 -1.98 6.91
CA LEU A 70 -8.77 -2.55 7.75
C LEU A 70 -8.76 -4.08 7.67
N VAL A 71 -8.50 -4.66 6.50
CA VAL A 71 -8.36 -6.13 6.35
C VAL A 71 -7.31 -6.71 7.29
N SER A 72 -6.18 -6.05 7.48
CA SER A 72 -5.11 -6.54 8.36
C SER A 72 -5.54 -6.60 9.84
N ILE A 73 -6.48 -5.75 10.25
CA ILE A 73 -6.98 -5.62 11.63
C ILE A 73 -8.42 -6.12 11.83
N LEU A 74 -9.02 -6.80 10.85
CA LEU A 74 -10.40 -7.33 10.90
C LEU A 74 -10.71 -8.30 12.04
N ASP A 75 -9.68 -8.85 12.70
CA ASP A 75 -9.88 -9.68 13.90
C ASP A 75 -10.37 -8.85 15.10
N ASP A 76 -10.21 -7.53 15.04
CA ASP A 76 -10.72 -6.60 16.03
C ASP A 76 -12.14 -6.14 15.67
N PRO A 77 -13.14 -6.39 16.54
CA PRO A 77 -14.50 -5.87 16.38
C PRO A 77 -14.57 -4.35 16.19
N GLU A 78 -13.64 -3.57 16.75
CA GLU A 78 -13.64 -2.10 16.60
C GLU A 78 -13.45 -1.67 15.13
N SER A 79 -12.78 -2.49 14.32
CA SER A 79 -12.58 -2.23 12.89
C SER A 79 -13.81 -2.51 12.02
N HIS A 80 -14.83 -3.22 12.55
CA HIS A 80 -15.91 -3.77 11.74
C HIS A 80 -16.83 -2.69 11.16
N ASP A 81 -17.18 -1.67 11.96
CA ASP A 81 -18.01 -0.56 11.48
C ASP A 81 -17.31 0.21 10.35
N LEU A 82 -16.05 0.55 10.56
CA LEU A 82 -15.21 1.23 9.57
C LEU A 82 -15.11 0.40 8.29
N PHE A 83 -14.90 -0.91 8.40
CA PHE A 83 -14.83 -1.80 7.25
C PHE A 83 -16.15 -1.84 6.47
N VAL A 84 -17.29 -1.92 7.16
CA VAL A 84 -18.61 -1.90 6.54
C VAL A 84 -18.85 -0.58 5.79
N ARG A 85 -18.58 0.56 6.44
CA ARG A 85 -18.75 1.89 5.83
C ARG A 85 -17.88 2.06 4.59
N ASN A 86 -16.61 1.65 4.66
CA ASN A 86 -15.74 1.67 3.50
C ASN A 86 -16.17 0.70 2.40
N CYS A 87 -16.73 -0.46 2.72
CA CYS A 87 -17.29 -1.36 1.72
C CYS A 87 -18.47 -0.73 0.97
N ILE A 88 -19.33 0.03 1.66
CA ILE A 88 -20.43 0.77 1.04
C ILE A 88 -19.88 1.80 0.07
N MET A 89 -18.93 2.64 0.52
CA MET A 89 -18.33 3.68 -0.32
C MET A 89 -17.57 3.08 -1.52
N ALA A 90 -16.84 1.98 -1.30
CA ALA A 90 -16.16 1.26 -2.37
C ALA A 90 -17.14 0.72 -3.41
N GLN A 91 -18.23 0.06 -3.00
CA GLN A 91 -19.24 -0.44 -3.92
C GLN A 91 -19.92 0.68 -4.72
N LEU A 92 -20.11 1.86 -4.12
CA LEU A 92 -20.61 3.02 -4.84
C LEU A 92 -19.59 3.52 -5.86
N SER A 93 -18.31 3.58 -5.50
CA SER A 93 -17.22 4.01 -6.41
C SER A 93 -17.09 3.12 -7.65
N THR A 94 -17.42 1.82 -7.56
CA THR A 94 -17.37 0.91 -8.72
C THR A 94 -18.36 1.26 -9.83
N ARG A 95 -19.40 2.03 -9.51
CA ARG A 95 -20.37 2.52 -10.51
C ARG A 95 -19.77 3.64 -11.37
N THR A 96 -18.79 4.35 -10.83
CA THR A 96 -18.13 5.49 -11.48
C THR A 96 -16.83 5.06 -12.16
N MET A 97 -16.08 4.16 -11.52
CA MET A 97 -14.75 3.73 -11.98
C MET A 97 -14.65 2.20 -11.97
N ARG A 98 -14.44 1.59 -13.15
CA ARG A 98 -14.28 0.12 -13.24
C ARG A 98 -13.07 -0.38 -12.46
N LEU A 99 -11.97 0.38 -12.44
CA LEU A 99 -10.76 0.04 -11.68
C LEU A 99 -11.03 -0.14 -10.18
N ALA A 100 -11.99 0.62 -9.63
CA ALA A 100 -12.40 0.48 -8.24
C ALA A 100 -12.96 -0.91 -7.93
N GLY A 101 -13.63 -1.55 -8.90
CA GLY A 101 -14.11 -2.93 -8.77
C GLY A 101 -12.98 -3.93 -8.57
N TYR A 102 -11.90 -3.81 -9.34
CA TYR A 102 -10.72 -4.67 -9.20
C TYR A 102 -9.98 -4.45 -7.88
N MET A 103 -9.85 -3.20 -7.44
CA MET A 103 -9.24 -2.88 -6.14
C MET A 103 -10.11 -3.41 -4.97
N PHE A 104 -11.43 -3.34 -5.10
CA PHE A 104 -12.35 -3.87 -4.10
C PHE A 104 -12.31 -5.39 -4.01
N GLN A 105 -12.20 -6.08 -5.16
CA GLN A 105 -11.92 -7.51 -5.23
C GLN A 105 -10.59 -7.87 -4.57
N ALA A 106 -9.54 -7.07 -4.77
CA ALA A 106 -8.24 -7.30 -4.15
C ALA A 106 -8.34 -7.26 -2.62
N ALA A 107 -9.08 -6.30 -2.05
CA ALA A 107 -9.32 -6.24 -0.61
C ALA A 107 -10.08 -7.48 -0.09
N GLN A 108 -11.10 -7.96 -0.83
CA GLN A 108 -11.81 -9.18 -0.49
C GLN A 108 -10.91 -10.43 -0.55
N ALA A 109 -10.09 -10.54 -1.60
CA ALA A 109 -9.15 -11.63 -1.76
C ALA A 109 -8.08 -11.64 -0.67
N LEU A 110 -7.61 -10.45 -0.26
CA LEU A 110 -6.68 -10.29 0.85
C LEU A 110 -7.28 -10.80 2.16
N ALA A 111 -8.54 -10.45 2.45
CA ALA A 111 -9.23 -10.94 3.65
C ALA A 111 -9.32 -12.47 3.68
N TRP A 112 -9.61 -13.09 2.53
CA TRP A 112 -9.62 -14.55 2.41
C TRP A 112 -8.22 -15.18 2.57
N ALA A 113 -7.21 -14.60 1.92
CA ALA A 113 -5.83 -15.08 2.01
C ALA A 113 -5.30 -15.02 3.45
N MET A 114 -5.65 -13.96 4.17
CA MET A 114 -5.29 -13.77 5.58
C MET A 114 -6.23 -14.51 6.56
N LYS A 115 -7.25 -15.22 6.06
CA LYS A 115 -8.28 -15.93 6.86
C LYS A 115 -8.99 -15.02 7.87
N LYS A 116 -9.18 -13.75 7.53
CA LYS A 116 -9.81 -12.75 8.38
C LYS A 116 -11.34 -12.89 8.35
N PRO A 117 -12.04 -12.74 9.48
CA PRO A 117 -13.49 -12.85 9.53
C PRO A 117 -14.13 -11.59 8.91
N ILE A 118 -14.74 -11.75 7.73
CA ILE A 118 -15.50 -10.65 7.11
C ILE A 118 -16.80 -10.42 7.91
N PRO A 119 -17.05 -9.20 8.41
CA PRO A 119 -18.26 -8.86 9.16
C PRO A 119 -19.52 -9.18 8.36
N MET A 120 -20.54 -9.74 9.01
CA MET A 120 -21.77 -10.15 8.31
C MET A 120 -22.44 -8.97 7.58
N ALA A 121 -22.41 -7.78 8.19
CA ALA A 121 -22.95 -6.55 7.63
C ALA A 121 -22.22 -6.10 6.35
N ALA A 122 -20.96 -6.47 6.15
CA ALA A 122 -20.20 -6.12 4.94
C ALA A 122 -20.52 -7.02 3.74
N ARG A 123 -21.03 -8.24 4.00
CA ARG A 123 -21.23 -9.26 2.96
C ARG A 123 -22.11 -8.83 1.79
N PRO A 124 -23.24 -8.12 1.98
CA PRO A 124 -24.07 -7.68 0.86
C PRO A 124 -23.33 -6.78 -0.13
N TYR A 125 -22.40 -5.95 0.36
CA TYR A 125 -21.64 -5.02 -0.46
C TYR A 125 -20.52 -5.71 -1.25
N LEU A 126 -20.06 -6.85 -0.74
CA LEU A 126 -19.06 -7.72 -1.37
C LEU A 126 -19.68 -8.75 -2.34
N GLN A 127 -21.02 -8.89 -2.35
CA GLN A 127 -21.71 -9.80 -3.26
C GLN A 127 -21.69 -9.24 -4.70
N GLY A 128 -21.26 -10.07 -5.65
CA GLY A 128 -21.13 -9.71 -7.07
C GLY A 128 -19.68 -9.66 -7.56
N TRP A 129 -18.71 -9.54 -6.66
CA TRP A 129 -17.28 -9.48 -6.96
C TRP A 129 -16.61 -10.83 -6.70
N LYS A 130 -17.06 -11.89 -7.38
CA LYS A 130 -16.48 -13.24 -7.28
C LYS A 130 -15.29 -13.39 -8.23
N LYS A 131 -14.48 -14.44 -8.05
CA LYS A 131 -13.39 -14.83 -8.96
C LYS A 131 -13.82 -14.90 -10.44
N GLU A 132 -15.10 -15.15 -10.68
CA GLU A 132 -15.73 -15.25 -12.01
C GLU A 132 -16.08 -13.91 -12.66
N THR A 133 -16.23 -12.83 -11.88
CA THR A 133 -16.45 -11.46 -12.40
C THR A 133 -15.15 -10.73 -12.73
N VAL A 134 -14.00 -11.40 -12.57
CA VAL A 134 -12.72 -10.93 -13.12
C VAL A 134 -12.78 -11.04 -14.63
N GLU A 135 -12.75 -9.91 -15.32
CA GLU A 135 -12.58 -9.87 -16.77
C GLU A 135 -11.26 -10.59 -17.09
N LYS A 136 -11.35 -11.77 -17.74
CA LYS A 136 -10.17 -12.63 -18.04
C LYS A 136 -9.10 -11.91 -18.88
N ASN A 137 -9.46 -10.77 -19.46
CA ASN A 137 -8.65 -9.97 -20.35
C ASN A 137 -8.42 -8.57 -19.78
N LEU A 138 -8.06 -8.45 -18.50
CA LEU A 138 -7.48 -7.20 -18.02
C LEU A 138 -6.19 -6.95 -18.83
N PRO A 139 -6.08 -5.84 -19.58
CA PRO A 139 -4.85 -5.55 -20.28
C PRO A 139 -3.73 -5.49 -19.25
N LEU A 140 -2.66 -6.25 -19.49
CA LEU A 140 -1.49 -6.33 -18.61
C LEU A 140 -0.91 -4.93 -18.30
N GLU A 141 -1.18 -3.97 -19.20
CA GLU A 141 -0.85 -2.55 -19.14
C GLU A 141 -1.43 -1.81 -17.92
N PHE A 142 -2.53 -2.29 -17.32
CA PHE A 142 -3.08 -1.71 -16.09
C PHE A 142 -2.42 -2.24 -14.82
N VAL A 143 -1.74 -3.40 -14.90
CA VAL A 143 -1.13 -4.08 -13.75
C VAL A 143 0.37 -3.83 -13.69
N LEU A 144 1.00 -3.55 -14.83
CA LEU A 144 2.42 -3.26 -14.95
C LEU A 144 2.62 -1.85 -15.52
N PRO A 145 3.48 -1.01 -14.92
CA PRO A 145 3.94 0.19 -15.61
C PRO A 145 4.49 -0.22 -16.98
N HIS A 146 4.18 0.55 -18.03
CA HIS A 146 4.54 0.24 -19.41
C HIS A 146 6.02 -0.20 -19.44
N GLN A 147 6.30 -1.43 -19.90
CA GLN A 147 7.63 -2.02 -19.77
C GLN A 147 8.72 -1.15 -20.41
N GLU A 148 8.37 -0.36 -21.42
CA GLU A 148 9.28 0.59 -22.07
C GLU A 148 9.62 1.80 -21.18
N GLU A 149 8.64 2.37 -20.48
CA GLU A 149 8.86 3.47 -19.53
C GLU A 149 9.64 2.98 -18.30
N THR A 150 9.31 1.79 -17.82
CA THR A 150 9.98 1.17 -16.66
C THR A 150 11.43 0.81 -17.02
N ARG A 151 11.68 0.24 -18.21
CA ARG A 151 13.03 -0.06 -18.68
C ARG A 151 13.84 1.21 -18.90
N SER A 152 13.24 2.27 -19.44
CA SER A 152 13.89 3.57 -19.62
C SER A 152 14.25 4.21 -18.28
N PHE A 153 13.34 4.15 -17.30
CA PHE A 153 13.56 4.60 -15.93
C PHE A 153 14.66 3.81 -15.23
N TRP A 154 14.64 2.47 -15.27
CA TRP A 154 15.71 1.64 -14.72
C TRP A 154 17.05 1.87 -15.42
N LEU A 155 17.06 2.05 -16.74
CA LEU A 155 18.27 2.38 -17.49
C LEU A 155 18.81 3.78 -17.15
N LEU A 156 17.94 4.74 -16.83
CA LEU A 156 18.34 6.08 -16.35
C LEU A 156 18.86 6.03 -14.91
N MET A 157 18.22 5.26 -14.03
CA MET A 157 18.61 5.09 -12.62
C MET A 157 19.90 4.26 -12.44
N LEU A 158 20.20 3.34 -13.36
CA LEU A 158 21.41 2.51 -13.32
C LEU A 158 22.60 3.12 -14.07
N ARG A 159 22.42 4.23 -14.80
CA ARG A 159 23.52 4.96 -15.47
C ARG A 159 24.55 5.52 -14.48
N PRO A 160 24.17 6.19 -13.37
CA PRO A 160 25.11 6.66 -12.36
C PRO A 160 25.89 5.51 -11.73
N VAL A 161 25.20 4.43 -11.34
CA VAL A 161 25.80 3.25 -10.70
C VAL A 161 26.80 2.54 -11.61
N ARG A 162 26.52 2.45 -12.93
CA ARG A 162 27.48 1.90 -13.90
C ARG A 162 28.67 2.82 -14.17
N GLN A 163 28.54 4.13 -14.04
CA GLN A 163 29.66 5.07 -14.16
C GLN A 163 30.55 5.03 -12.93
N GLU A 164 29.98 4.93 -11.73
CA GLU A 164 30.73 4.79 -10.47
C GLU A 164 31.50 3.46 -10.38
N LEU A 165 30.91 2.35 -10.86
CA LEU A 165 31.61 1.06 -10.93
C LEU A 165 32.76 1.07 -11.95
N ARG A 166 32.65 1.83 -13.05
CA ARG A 166 33.75 2.02 -14.01
C ARG A 166 34.82 3.01 -13.52
N ALA A 167 34.44 4.02 -12.74
CA ALA A 167 35.38 4.94 -12.10
C ALA A 167 36.15 4.26 -10.97
N SER A 168 35.48 3.40 -10.19
CA SER A 168 36.10 2.62 -9.11
C SER A 168 37.05 1.54 -9.65
N SER A 169 36.74 0.90 -10.78
CA SER A 169 37.66 -0.06 -11.41
C SER A 169 38.88 0.63 -12.07
N ALA A 170 38.76 1.89 -12.47
CA ALA A 170 39.89 2.69 -12.95
C ALA A 170 40.78 3.21 -11.81
N PHE A 171 40.24 3.42 -10.61
CA PHE A 171 41.00 3.80 -9.42
C PHE A 171 41.86 2.65 -8.88
N TYR A 172 41.36 1.41 -8.91
CA TYR A 172 42.14 0.24 -8.48
C TYR A 172 43.25 -0.21 -9.44
N SER A 173 43.35 0.39 -10.63
CA SER A 173 44.38 0.03 -11.63
C SER A 173 45.53 1.03 -11.72
N LYS A 174 45.57 2.10 -10.91
CA LYS A 174 46.60 3.16 -11.01
C LYS A 174 47.55 3.32 -9.82
N ASP A 175 47.34 2.61 -8.72
CA ASP A 175 48.31 2.57 -7.61
C ASP A 175 49.08 1.25 -7.59
N GLY A 176 49.99 1.11 -8.55
CA GLY A 176 51.10 0.18 -8.44
C GLY A 176 52.07 0.67 -7.38
N LEU A 177 51.98 0.13 -6.16
CA LEU A 177 53.03 0.28 -5.15
C LEU A 177 53.53 -1.10 -4.74
N CYS A 178 54.51 -1.58 -5.53
CA CYS A 178 55.53 -2.49 -5.03
C CYS A 178 56.21 -1.83 -3.82
N ARG A 179 56.07 -2.42 -2.63
CA ARG A 179 57.08 -2.30 -1.58
C ARG A 179 57.67 -3.67 -1.31
N SER A 180 58.90 -3.81 -1.77
CA SER A 180 59.87 -4.85 -1.45
C SER A 180 60.05 -5.00 0.07
N TYR A 181 59.84 -6.19 0.60
CA TYR A 181 60.44 -6.62 1.87
C TYR A 181 61.70 -7.43 1.55
N GLY A 182 62.86 -6.80 1.76
CA GLY A 182 64.18 -7.42 1.76
C GLY A 182 64.79 -7.31 3.15
N ARG A 183 65.35 -8.42 3.61
CA ARG A 183 66.03 -8.67 4.90
C ARG A 183 67.09 -7.63 5.27
N TYR A 184 67.20 -7.34 6.57
CA TYR A 184 68.42 -7.49 7.37
C TYR A 184 68.03 -7.89 8.79
#